data_AF-A0A817MB69-F1
#
_entry.id   AF-A0A817MB69-F1
#
_cell.length_a   1.000
_cell.length_b   1.000
_cell.length_c   1.000
_cell.angle_alpha   90.00
_cell.angle_beta   90.00
_cell.angle_gamma   90.00
#
_symmetry.space_group_name_H-M   'P 1'
#
loop_
_entity.id
_entity.type
_entity.pdbx_description
1 polymer ?
#
loop_
_entity_poly.entity_id
_entity_poly.type
_entity_poly.pdbx_seq_one_letter_code
_entity_poly.pdbx_strand_id
1 'polypeptide(L)'
;EMENDEFILPGETNKEVGLATLKTIESLKGAESIIEALDIWREEKLKLAEHEATQKALGKEIPSPPPHIMLQALGNGYTAERFVLESLRKVSASDLEAMLLLLPFDYVQKLLSLLVYYLDRFQSPELCVKCAVFLIKIHHGVLTSSHQYLNIVEQLRTCCIDTVEKLRNNVGFNLAGLKLIRRQIEEQNDVILFADATQKLSSNETKKRKKGKSSATILTIKGTSALA
;
A
#
# COMPACT_ATOMS: atom_id res chain seq x y z
N GLU A 1 8.27 16.66 38.24
CA GLU A 1 6.99 15.93 38.21
C GLU A 1 5.99 16.84 37.51
N MET A 2 5.47 16.45 36.34
CA MET A 2 4.46 17.24 35.64
C MET A 2 3.14 16.47 35.73
N GLU A 3 2.16 17.12 36.36
CA GLU A 3 0.81 16.63 36.62
C GLU A 3 0.09 16.26 35.32
N ASN A 4 -0.32 15.00 35.24
CA ASN A 4 -1.39 14.55 34.35
C ASN A 4 -2.72 14.89 35.02
N ASP A 5 -3.23 16.09 34.79
CA ASP A 5 -4.62 16.42 35.15
C ASP A 5 -5.55 16.00 34.00
N GLU A 6 -5.92 14.72 33.99
CA GLU A 6 -7.08 14.25 33.24
C GLU A 6 -8.36 14.75 33.93
N PHE A 7 -8.94 15.83 33.39
CA PHE A 7 -10.27 16.28 33.78
C PHE A 7 -11.33 15.37 33.16
N ILE A 8 -11.73 14.32 33.88
CA ILE A 8 -12.80 13.40 33.47
C ILE A 8 -14.10 13.80 34.16
N LEU A 9 -15.03 14.41 33.41
CA LEU A 9 -16.41 14.62 33.84
C LEU A 9 -17.25 13.35 33.55
N PRO A 10 -18.03 12.85 34.53
CA PRO A 10 -18.77 11.60 34.37
C PRO A 10 -20.13 11.85 33.69
N GLY A 11 -20.26 11.41 32.44
CA GLY A 11 -21.52 11.36 31.70
C GLY A 11 -21.43 12.00 30.32
N GLU A 12 -21.63 11.18 29.27
CA GLU A 12 -21.78 11.52 27.85
C GLU A 12 -20.51 11.59 26.94
N THR A 13 -20.57 10.73 25.90
CA THR A 13 -20.09 10.90 24.51
C THR A 13 -18.59 11.09 24.16
N ASN A 14 -17.64 10.69 25.00
CA ASN A 14 -16.20 10.76 24.61
C ASN A 14 -15.61 9.55 23.86
N LYS A 15 -16.39 8.52 23.50
CA LYS A 15 -15.83 7.37 22.75
C LYS A 15 -15.31 7.77 21.36
N GLU A 16 -15.99 8.66 20.64
CA GLU A 16 -15.59 9.04 19.29
C GLU A 16 -14.36 9.96 19.27
N VAL A 17 -14.29 10.91 20.22
CA VAL A 17 -13.14 11.81 20.40
C VAL A 17 -11.90 11.02 20.85
N GLY A 18 -12.05 10.10 21.80
CA GLY A 18 -10.96 9.21 22.23
C GLY A 18 -10.45 8.31 21.10
N LEU A 19 -11.35 7.74 20.30
CA LEU A 19 -10.98 6.92 19.14
C LEU A 19 -10.25 7.73 18.05
N ALA A 20 -10.64 8.98 17.82
CA ALA A 20 -9.96 9.85 16.86
C ALA A 20 -8.54 10.21 17.33
N THR A 21 -8.36 10.52 18.62
CA THR A 21 -7.04 10.79 19.21
C THR A 21 -6.13 9.55 19.13
N LEU A 22 -6.65 8.37 19.47
CA LEU A 22 -5.88 7.12 19.40
C LEU A 22 -5.42 6.78 17.97
N LYS A 23 -6.30 6.91 16.97
CA LYS A 23 -5.94 6.71 15.55
C LYS A 23 -4.86 7.67 15.07
N THR A 24 -4.87 8.90 15.58
CA THR A 24 -3.85 9.89 15.26
C THR A 24 -2.49 9.51 15.85
N ILE A 25 -2.46 8.98 17.08
CA ILE A 25 -1.23 8.51 17.74
C ILE A 25 -0.64 7.29 17.01
N GLU A 26 -1.47 6.33 16.60
CA GLU A 26 -1.01 5.15 15.84
C GLU A 26 -0.44 5.55 14.48
N SER A 27 -1.09 6.51 13.79
CA SER A 27 -0.60 7.05 12.51
C SER A 27 0.71 7.80 12.66
N LEU A 28 0.88 8.59 13.74
CA LEU A 28 2.12 9.28 14.09
C LEU A 28 3.27 8.29 14.31
N LYS A 29 3.04 7.27 15.13
CA LYS A 29 4.04 6.22 15.40
C LYS A 29 4.43 5.46 14.13
N GLY A 30 3.47 5.19 13.25
CA GLY A 30 3.75 4.60 11.94
C GLY A 30 4.65 5.49 11.09
N ALA A 31 4.41 6.80 11.08
CA ALA A 31 5.17 7.75 10.29
C ALA A 31 6.61 7.85 10.79
N GLU A 32 6.81 7.96 12.12
CA GLU A 32 8.13 7.93 12.75
C GLU A 32 8.90 6.65 12.42
N SER A 33 8.25 5.49 12.53
CA SER A 33 8.87 4.20 12.22
C SER A 33 9.29 4.07 10.75
N ILE A 34 8.52 4.63 9.82
CA ILE A 34 8.90 4.63 8.39
C ILE A 34 10.04 5.61 8.12
N ILE A 35 10.03 6.79 8.75
CA ILE A 35 11.11 7.77 8.61
C ILE A 35 12.43 7.14 9.07
N GLU A 36 12.43 6.50 10.24
CA GLU A 36 13.58 5.75 10.75
C GLU A 36 14.04 4.65 9.77
N ALA A 37 13.11 3.86 9.24
CA ALA A 37 13.43 2.83 8.26
C ALA A 37 14.04 3.41 6.97
N LEU A 38 13.53 4.54 6.49
CA LEU A 38 14.06 5.24 5.31
C LEU A 38 15.43 5.88 5.56
N ASP A 39 15.72 6.29 6.79
CA ASP A 39 17.04 6.79 7.18
C ASP A 39 18.07 5.66 7.21
N ILE A 40 17.73 4.53 7.83
CA ILE A 40 18.59 3.32 7.84
C ILE A 40 18.87 2.86 6.40
N TRP A 41 17.83 2.83 5.55
CA TRP A 41 18.00 2.48 4.13
C TRP A 41 18.94 3.42 3.39
N ARG A 42 18.84 4.72 3.63
CA ARG A 42 19.72 5.71 3.01
C ARG A 42 21.16 5.53 3.45
N GLU A 43 21.37 5.34 4.76
CA GLU A 43 22.70 5.15 5.33
C GLU A 43 23.35 3.88 4.77
N GLU A 44 22.61 2.77 4.70
CA GLU A 44 23.09 1.51 4.14
C GLU A 44 23.45 1.67 2.65
N LYS A 45 22.59 2.34 1.87
CA LYS A 45 22.85 2.60 0.46
C LYS A 45 24.07 3.49 0.23
N LEU A 46 24.28 4.48 1.11
CA LEU A 46 25.44 5.37 1.07
C LEU A 46 26.73 4.60 1.40
N LYS A 47 26.73 3.79 2.47
CA LYS A 47 27.86 2.92 2.83
C LYS A 47 28.23 1.98 1.69
N LEU A 48 27.24 1.39 1.03
CA LEU A 48 27.45 0.49 -0.10
C LEU A 48 28.05 1.23 -1.30
N ALA A 49 27.57 2.45 -1.60
CA ALA A 49 28.11 3.27 -2.68
C ALA A 49 29.57 3.72 -2.40
N GLU A 50 29.90 4.11 -1.17
CA GLU A 50 31.26 4.44 -0.76
C GLU A 50 32.19 3.22 -0.85
N HIS A 51 31.70 2.06 -0.42
CA HIS A 51 32.43 0.80 -0.56
C HIS A 51 32.69 0.45 -2.02
N GLU A 52 31.68 0.58 -2.90
CA GLU A 52 31.84 0.32 -4.33
C GLU A 52 32.83 1.32 -4.97
N ALA A 53 32.79 2.59 -4.59
CA ALA A 53 33.72 3.61 -5.07
C ALA A 53 35.16 3.33 -4.63
N THR A 54 35.36 2.96 -3.36
CA THR A 54 36.68 2.61 -2.83
C THR A 54 37.21 1.32 -3.43
N GLN A 55 36.37 0.30 -3.63
CA GLN A 55 36.72 -0.94 -4.32
C GLN A 55 37.15 -0.69 -5.78
N LYS A 56 36.41 0.15 -6.51
CA LYS A 56 36.77 0.56 -7.88
C LYS A 56 38.07 1.36 -7.93
N ALA A 57 38.33 2.20 -6.93
CA ALA A 57 39.56 2.98 -6.85
C ALA A 57 40.78 2.12 -6.49
N LEU A 58 40.62 1.10 -5.64
CA LEU A 58 41.72 0.22 -5.19
C LEU A 58 41.95 -1.01 -6.08
N GLY A 59 40.98 -1.40 -6.91
CA GLY A 59 41.07 -2.58 -7.78
C GLY A 59 41.20 -3.92 -7.03
N LYS A 60 40.87 -3.95 -5.74
CA LYS A 60 40.92 -5.13 -4.86
C LYS A 60 39.58 -5.33 -4.16
N GLU A 61 39.18 -6.58 -3.94
CA GLU A 61 37.98 -6.90 -3.16
C GLU A 61 38.17 -6.48 -1.70
N ILE A 62 37.49 -5.40 -1.30
CA ILE A 62 37.40 -4.96 0.09
C ILE A 62 36.23 -5.73 0.74
N PRO A 63 36.34 -6.16 2.01
CA PRO A 63 35.23 -6.80 2.70
C PRO A 63 34.03 -5.85 2.81
N SER A 64 32.84 -6.34 2.46
CA SER A 64 31.58 -5.58 2.56
C SER A 64 31.45 -4.92 3.93
N PRO A 65 30.97 -3.66 4.01
CA PRO A 65 30.75 -2.99 5.27
C PRO A 65 29.76 -3.78 6.14
N PRO A 66 29.92 -3.77 7.47
CA PRO A 66 28.97 -4.42 8.36
C PRO A 66 27.60 -3.72 8.25
N PRO A 67 26.49 -4.49 8.15
CA PRO A 67 25.16 -3.92 8.05
C PRO A 67 24.78 -3.16 9.32
N HIS A 68 23.85 -2.20 9.20
CA HIS A 68 23.33 -1.48 10.35
C HIS A 68 22.84 -2.41 11.48
N ILE A 69 23.09 -2.04 12.75
CA ILE A 69 22.85 -2.90 13.94
C ILE A 69 21.39 -3.39 14.00
N MET A 70 20.43 -2.53 13.65
CA MET A 70 19.01 -2.91 13.60
C MET A 70 18.71 -3.99 12.54
N LEU A 71 19.40 -3.98 11.40
CA LEU A 71 19.26 -5.00 10.37
C LEU A 71 19.89 -6.31 10.83
N GLN A 72 21.04 -6.23 11.50
CA GLN A 72 21.73 -7.38 12.08
C GLN A 72 20.88 -8.06 13.18
N ALA A 73 20.21 -7.27 14.02
CA ALA A 73 19.33 -7.77 15.07
C ALA A 73 18.10 -8.52 14.54
N LEU A 74 17.62 -8.17 13.33
CA LEU A 74 16.48 -8.82 12.70
C LEU A 74 16.84 -10.15 12.00
N GLY A 75 18.13 -10.41 11.82
CA GLY A 75 18.68 -11.68 11.32
C GLY A 75 19.62 -11.52 10.13
N ASN A 76 20.53 -12.48 9.97
CA ASN A 76 21.50 -12.50 8.89
C ASN A 76 20.78 -12.62 7.53
N GLY A 77 20.93 -11.63 6.65
CA GLY A 77 20.31 -11.58 5.32
C GLY A 77 19.14 -10.61 5.18
N TYR A 78 18.80 -9.84 6.21
CA TYR A 78 17.78 -8.80 6.12
C TYR A 78 18.30 -7.57 5.36
N THR A 79 17.78 -7.30 4.16
CA THR A 79 18.17 -6.11 3.39
C THR A 79 17.43 -4.87 3.88
N ALA A 80 18.04 -3.70 3.70
CA ALA A 80 17.45 -2.44 4.16
C ALA A 80 16.12 -2.12 3.43
N GLU A 81 15.98 -2.51 2.15
CA GLU A 81 14.71 -2.35 1.42
C GLU A 81 13.62 -3.23 2.04
N ARG A 82 13.95 -4.45 2.44
CA ARG A 82 12.98 -5.33 3.10
C ARG A 82 12.50 -4.75 4.42
N PHE A 83 13.37 -4.04 5.16
CA PHE A 83 13.01 -3.38 6.41
C PHE A 83 11.99 -2.27 6.21
N VAL A 84 12.19 -1.41 5.20
CA VAL A 84 11.22 -0.38 4.85
C VAL A 84 9.87 -1.00 4.44
N LEU A 85 9.90 -2.08 3.63
CA LEU A 85 8.68 -2.76 3.22
C LEU A 85 7.93 -3.37 4.42
N GLU A 86 8.65 -3.94 5.38
CA GLU A 86 8.03 -4.52 6.58
C GLU A 86 7.44 -3.44 7.49
N SER A 87 8.10 -2.29 7.64
CA SER A 87 7.54 -1.13 8.35
C SER A 87 6.24 -0.65 7.70
N LEU A 88 6.16 -0.61 6.37
CA LEU A 88 4.92 -0.31 5.64
C LEU A 88 3.83 -1.37 5.85
N ARG A 89 4.20 -2.65 5.95
CA ARG A 89 3.23 -3.76 6.13
C ARG A 89 2.67 -3.86 7.54
N LYS A 90 3.42 -3.42 8.55
CA LYS A 90 2.98 -3.41 9.96
C LYS A 90 1.84 -2.42 10.21
N VAL A 91 1.73 -1.39 9.39
CA VAL A 91 0.73 -0.33 9.54
C VAL A 91 -0.64 -0.85 9.12
N SER A 92 -1.66 -0.51 9.91
CA SER A 92 -3.03 -0.90 9.61
C SER A 92 -3.50 -0.26 8.30
N ALA A 93 -4.32 -0.96 7.51
CA ALA A 93 -4.85 -0.41 6.27
C ALA A 93 -5.70 0.86 6.48
N SER A 94 -6.28 1.03 7.68
CA SER A 94 -7.09 2.20 8.06
C SER A 94 -6.21 3.44 8.30
N ASP A 95 -5.00 3.23 8.79
CA ASP A 95 -4.09 4.31 9.22
C ASP A 95 -2.98 4.58 8.21
N LEU A 96 -2.83 3.73 7.19
CA LEU A 96 -1.83 3.86 6.14
C LEU A 96 -1.89 5.23 5.44
N GLU A 97 -3.07 5.67 5.04
CA GLU A 97 -3.27 6.97 4.38
C GLU A 97 -2.96 8.13 5.32
N ALA A 98 -3.44 8.08 6.56
CA ALA A 98 -3.15 9.10 7.56
C ALA A 98 -1.63 9.20 7.80
N MET A 99 -0.98 8.07 8.06
CA MET A 99 0.46 8.00 8.25
C MET A 99 1.25 8.56 7.05
N LEU A 100 0.89 8.20 5.81
CA LEU A 100 1.56 8.72 4.62
C LEU A 100 1.38 10.24 4.45
N LEU A 101 0.28 10.81 4.93
CA LEU A 101 0.04 12.26 4.91
C LEU A 101 0.97 13.03 5.86
N LEU A 102 1.44 12.39 6.94
CA LEU A 102 2.34 12.99 7.92
C LEU A 102 3.81 13.05 7.46
N LEU A 103 4.16 12.38 6.35
CA LEU A 103 5.54 12.31 5.87
C LEU A 103 5.99 13.65 5.25
N PRO A 104 7.18 14.17 5.62
CA PRO A 104 7.80 15.29 4.90
C PRO A 104 8.17 14.91 3.47
N PHE A 105 8.12 15.88 2.56
CA PHE A 105 8.29 15.65 1.12
C PHE A 105 9.63 14.99 0.73
N ASP A 106 10.72 15.27 1.45
CA ASP A 106 12.03 14.66 1.18
C ASP A 106 12.02 13.13 1.37
N TYR A 107 11.19 12.62 2.30
CA TYR A 107 11.01 11.20 2.52
C TYR A 107 10.08 10.59 1.47
N VAL A 108 9.07 11.35 1.03
CA VAL A 108 8.15 10.93 -0.03
C VAL A 108 8.91 10.63 -1.32
N GLN A 109 9.87 11.45 -1.73
CA GLN A 109 10.67 11.21 -2.94
C GLN A 109 11.46 9.89 -2.88
N LYS A 110 12.07 9.62 -1.71
CA LYS A 110 12.82 8.39 -1.46
C LYS A 110 11.89 7.18 -1.48
N LEU A 111 10.72 7.32 -0.85
CA LEU A 111 9.70 6.30 -0.82
C LEU A 111 9.16 5.99 -2.23
N LEU A 112 8.87 7.00 -3.07
CA LEU A 112 8.45 6.81 -4.46
C LEU A 112 9.47 6.00 -5.26
N SER A 113 10.76 6.28 -5.08
CA SER A 113 11.85 5.53 -5.74
C SER A 113 11.89 4.07 -5.27
N LEU A 114 11.68 3.82 -3.98
CA LEU A 114 11.59 2.47 -3.42
C LEU A 114 10.34 1.72 -3.89
N LEU A 115 9.21 2.40 -4.07
CA LEU A 115 7.99 1.78 -4.60
C LEU A 115 8.21 1.25 -6.02
N VAL A 116 8.95 1.97 -6.88
CA VAL A 116 9.35 1.47 -8.21
C VAL A 116 10.15 0.17 -8.06
N TYR A 117 11.14 0.15 -7.17
CA TYR A 117 11.97 -1.02 -6.89
C TYR A 117 11.15 -2.24 -6.39
N TYR A 118 10.17 -2.03 -5.51
CA TYR A 118 9.31 -3.11 -5.02
C TYR A 118 8.37 -3.65 -6.09
N LEU A 119 7.80 -2.77 -6.93
CA LEU A 119 6.90 -3.17 -8.01
C LEU A 119 7.63 -3.98 -9.08
N ASP A 120 8.84 -3.58 -9.45
CA ASP A 120 9.67 -4.31 -10.41
C ASP A 120 9.97 -5.74 -9.92
N ARG A 121 10.18 -5.91 -8.61
CA ARG A 121 10.40 -7.21 -7.95
C ARG A 121 9.12 -7.92 -7.51
N PHE A 122 7.95 -7.36 -7.82
CA PHE A 122 6.63 -7.90 -7.45
C PHE A 122 6.45 -8.16 -5.95
N GLN A 123 7.07 -7.33 -5.10
CA GLN A 123 6.97 -7.45 -3.65
C GLN A 123 5.77 -6.66 -3.11
N SER A 124 4.81 -7.35 -2.50
CA SER A 124 3.57 -6.75 -1.95
C SER A 124 2.93 -5.70 -2.89
N PRO A 125 2.57 -6.09 -4.14
CA PRO A 125 2.21 -5.14 -5.19
C PRO A 125 0.98 -4.30 -4.86
N GLU A 126 -0.03 -4.87 -4.19
CA GLU A 126 -1.25 -4.14 -3.81
C GLU A 126 -0.95 -2.98 -2.85
N LEU A 127 -0.11 -3.22 -1.84
CA LEU A 127 0.30 -2.20 -0.88
C LEU A 127 1.09 -1.10 -1.60
N CYS A 128 2.05 -1.48 -2.44
CA CYS A 128 2.89 -0.53 -3.16
C CYS A 128 2.06 0.37 -4.10
N VAL A 129 1.11 -0.19 -4.85
CA VAL A 129 0.22 0.57 -5.72
C VAL A 129 -0.68 1.52 -4.91
N LYS A 130 -1.24 1.06 -3.78
CA LYS A 130 -2.04 1.93 -2.90
C LYS A 130 -1.22 3.12 -2.38
N CYS A 131 -0.02 2.87 -1.86
CA CYS A 131 0.89 3.93 -1.41
C CYS A 131 1.25 4.89 -2.55
N ALA A 132 1.60 4.36 -3.74
CA ALA A 132 1.96 5.16 -4.91
C ALA A 132 0.83 6.11 -5.33
N VAL A 133 -0.39 5.57 -5.50
CA VAL A 133 -1.55 6.36 -5.93
C VAL A 133 -1.88 7.44 -4.90
N PHE A 134 -1.79 7.13 -3.60
CA PHE A 134 -2.07 8.08 -2.54
C PHE A 134 -1.04 9.21 -2.49
N LEU A 135 0.26 8.89 -2.52
CA LEU A 135 1.34 9.86 -2.50
C LEU A 135 1.31 10.79 -3.73
N ILE A 136 1.05 10.24 -4.93
CA ILE A 136 0.92 11.05 -6.14
C ILE A 136 -0.27 12.01 -6.02
N LYS A 137 -1.42 11.55 -5.50
CA LYS A 137 -2.61 12.40 -5.35
C LYS A 137 -2.36 13.60 -4.43
N ILE A 138 -1.72 13.38 -3.29
CA ILE A 138 -1.46 14.44 -2.31
C ILE A 138 -0.39 15.41 -2.79
N HIS A 139 0.74 14.89 -3.30
CA HIS A 139 1.89 15.71 -3.64
C HIS A 139 1.93 16.12 -5.11
N HIS A 140 0.83 16.01 -5.86
CA HIS A 140 0.80 16.25 -7.30
C HIS A 140 1.41 17.62 -7.69
N GLY A 141 1.08 18.71 -6.99
CA GLY A 141 1.58 20.05 -7.30
C GLY A 141 3.11 20.16 -7.25
N VAL A 142 3.72 19.62 -6.20
CA VAL A 142 5.18 19.63 -6.03
C VAL A 142 5.85 18.66 -7.01
N LEU A 143 5.25 17.48 -7.24
CA LEU A 143 5.76 16.49 -8.19
C LEU A 143 5.76 17.01 -9.63
N THR A 144 4.73 17.76 -10.03
CA THR A 144 4.66 18.34 -11.39
C THR A 144 5.62 19.50 -11.61
N SER A 145 6.17 20.08 -10.54
CA SER A 145 7.03 21.27 -10.61
C SER A 145 8.48 20.96 -10.95
N SER A 146 8.94 19.71 -10.79
CA SER A 146 10.34 19.31 -11.04
C SER A 146 10.42 18.15 -12.02
N HIS A 147 11.25 18.31 -13.06
CA HIS A 147 11.42 17.33 -14.13
C HIS A 147 11.97 15.98 -13.64
N GLN A 148 12.80 15.99 -12.59
CA GLN A 148 13.36 14.76 -12.01
C GLN A 148 12.25 13.87 -11.42
N TYR A 149 11.25 14.46 -10.76
CA TYR A 149 10.16 13.69 -10.16
C TYR A 149 9.16 13.21 -11.21
N LEU A 150 8.99 13.95 -12.31
CA LEU A 150 8.17 13.50 -13.44
C LEU A 150 8.67 12.19 -14.04
N ASN A 151 9.99 12.01 -14.18
CA ASN A 151 10.55 10.75 -14.67
C ASN A 151 10.24 9.57 -13.71
N ILE A 152 10.40 9.79 -12.39
CA ILE A 152 10.07 8.77 -11.38
C ILE A 152 8.58 8.42 -11.42
N VAL A 153 7.71 9.42 -11.59
CA VAL A 153 6.26 9.21 -11.68
C VAL A 153 5.90 8.42 -12.95
N GLU A 154 6.53 8.69 -14.10
CA GLU A 154 6.26 7.94 -15.34
C GLU A 154 6.73 6.49 -15.24
N GLN A 155 7.89 6.24 -14.61
CA GLN A 155 8.36 4.89 -14.30
C GLN A 155 7.36 4.18 -13.38
N LEU A 156 6.93 4.85 -12.31
CA LEU A 156 5.97 4.30 -11.35
C LEU A 156 4.63 4.00 -12.02
N ARG A 157 4.16 4.86 -12.93
CA ARG A 157 2.96 4.64 -13.74
C ARG A 157 3.07 3.36 -14.56
N THR A 158 4.18 3.20 -15.30
CA THR A 158 4.43 2.02 -16.13
C THR A 158 4.47 0.75 -15.29
N CYS A 159 5.27 0.74 -14.21
CA CYS A 159 5.37 -0.39 -13.30
C CYS A 159 4.02 -0.75 -12.65
N CYS A 160 3.21 0.24 -12.24
CA CYS A 160 1.88 0.00 -11.68
C CYS A 160 0.95 -0.68 -12.68
N ILE A 161 0.89 -0.18 -13.92
CA ILE A 161 0.04 -0.74 -14.98
C ILE A 161 0.47 -2.18 -15.25
N ASP A 162 1.75 -2.42 -15.50
CA ASP A 162 2.28 -3.76 -15.80
C ASP A 162 2.01 -4.76 -14.67
N THR A 163 2.17 -4.31 -13.42
CA THR A 163 1.92 -5.14 -12.23
C THR A 163 0.45 -5.52 -12.12
N VAL A 164 -0.46 -4.56 -12.31
CA VAL A 164 -1.91 -4.79 -12.26
C VAL A 164 -2.36 -5.69 -13.40
N GLU A 165 -1.79 -5.53 -14.61
CA GLU A 165 -2.10 -6.41 -15.74
C GLU A 165 -1.62 -7.84 -15.51
N LYS A 166 -0.39 -8.03 -15.00
CA LYS A 166 0.12 -9.35 -14.61
C LYS A 166 -0.78 -10.01 -13.56
N LEU A 167 -1.18 -9.28 -12.52
CA LEU A 167 -2.12 -9.78 -11.50
C LEU A 167 -3.46 -10.18 -12.12
N ARG A 168 -4.05 -9.31 -12.95
CA ARG A 168 -5.33 -9.59 -13.63
C ARG A 168 -5.23 -10.81 -14.53
N ASN A 169 -4.14 -10.96 -15.28
CA ASN A 169 -3.94 -12.08 -16.19
C ASN A 169 -3.77 -13.39 -15.43
N ASN A 170 -2.99 -13.40 -14.34
CA ASN A 170 -2.84 -14.59 -13.49
C ASN A 170 -4.16 -15.03 -12.86
N VAL A 171 -4.92 -14.08 -12.29
CA VAL A 171 -6.23 -14.36 -11.70
C VAL A 171 -7.22 -14.81 -12.79
N GLY A 172 -7.22 -14.17 -13.94
CA GLY A 172 -8.09 -14.50 -15.07
C GLY A 172 -7.81 -15.89 -15.65
N PHE A 173 -6.54 -16.23 -15.85
CA PHE A 173 -6.11 -17.55 -16.32
C PHE A 173 -6.48 -18.65 -15.32
N ASN A 174 -6.13 -18.45 -14.04
CA ASN A 174 -6.45 -19.42 -12.99
C ASN A 174 -7.98 -19.62 -12.85
N LEU A 175 -8.75 -18.53 -12.91
CA LEU A 175 -10.21 -18.62 -12.85
C LEU A 175 -10.79 -19.35 -14.06
N ALA A 176 -10.28 -19.11 -15.27
CA ALA A 176 -10.72 -19.82 -16.47
C ALA A 176 -10.37 -21.32 -16.39
N GLY A 177 -9.16 -21.66 -15.92
CA GLY A 177 -8.73 -23.04 -15.69
C GLY A 177 -9.61 -23.75 -14.66
N LEU A 178 -9.88 -23.13 -13.52
CA LEU A 178 -10.77 -23.68 -12.48
C LEU A 178 -12.20 -23.87 -13.00
N LYS A 179 -12.71 -22.95 -13.83
CA LYS A 179 -14.03 -23.09 -14.47
C LYS A 179 -14.07 -24.28 -15.43
N LEU A 180 -13.01 -24.51 -16.19
CA LEU A 180 -12.90 -25.65 -17.10
C LEU A 180 -12.85 -26.97 -16.33
N ILE A 181 -12.01 -27.05 -15.29
CA ILE A 181 -11.91 -28.24 -14.43
C ILE A 181 -13.25 -28.53 -13.77
N ARG A 182 -13.93 -27.50 -13.22
CA ARG A 182 -15.27 -27.64 -12.66
C ARG A 182 -16.24 -28.26 -13.67
N ARG A 183 -16.28 -27.72 -14.90
CA ARG A 183 -17.15 -28.21 -15.96
C ARG A 183 -16.88 -29.68 -16.31
N GLN A 184 -15.60 -30.07 -16.42
CA GLN A 184 -15.24 -31.47 -16.70
C GLN A 184 -15.69 -32.43 -15.59
N ILE A 185 -15.59 -32.02 -14.33
CA ILE A 185 -16.03 -32.84 -13.19
C ILE A 185 -17.56 -32.95 -13.16
N GLU A 186 -18.28 -31.86 -13.45
CA GLU A 186 -19.74 -31.85 -13.56
C GLU A 186 -20.23 -32.76 -14.70
N GLU A 187 -19.54 -32.73 -15.86
CA GLU A 187 -19.83 -33.62 -17.00
C GLU A 187 -19.53 -35.10 -16.72
N GLN A 188 -18.48 -35.41 -15.93
CA GLN A 188 -18.11 -36.79 -15.60
C GLN A 188 -18.99 -37.43 -14.52
N ASN A 189 -19.44 -36.65 -13.54
CA ASN A 189 -20.17 -37.17 -12.39
C ASN A 189 -21.69 -36.98 -12.49
N ASP A 190 -22.18 -36.33 -13.56
CA ASP A 190 -23.58 -35.96 -13.76
C ASP A 190 -24.21 -35.23 -12.55
N VAL A 191 -23.35 -34.51 -11.80
CA VAL A 191 -23.69 -33.80 -10.56
C VAL A 191 -23.21 -32.35 -10.69
N ILE A 192 -24.12 -31.40 -10.40
CA ILE A 192 -23.78 -29.98 -10.31
C ILE A 192 -23.07 -29.73 -8.99
N LEU A 193 -21.75 -29.60 -9.04
CA LEU A 193 -20.94 -29.24 -7.88
C LEU A 193 -21.31 -27.83 -7.39
N PHE A 194 -21.59 -27.71 -6.08
CA PHE A 194 -21.89 -26.46 -5.39
C PHE A 194 -23.16 -25.71 -5.85
N ALA A 195 -24.20 -26.40 -6.30
CA ALA A 195 -25.48 -25.78 -6.69
C ALA A 195 -25.97 -24.70 -5.69
N ASP A 196 -25.98 -25.03 -4.39
CA ASP A 196 -26.37 -24.13 -3.30
C ASP A 196 -25.47 -22.88 -3.16
N ALA A 197 -24.16 -23.00 -3.36
CA ALA A 197 -23.24 -21.88 -3.23
C ALA A 197 -23.32 -20.94 -4.44
N THR A 198 -23.45 -21.49 -5.65
CA THR A 198 -23.62 -20.69 -6.88
C THR A 198 -24.95 -19.92 -6.86
N GLN A 199 -26.01 -20.48 -6.30
CA GLN A 199 -27.32 -19.83 -6.19
C GLN A 199 -27.32 -18.68 -5.16
N LYS A 200 -26.54 -18.80 -4.07
CA LYS A 200 -26.32 -17.71 -3.09
C LYS A 200 -25.48 -16.56 -3.66
N LEU A 201 -24.50 -16.85 -4.52
CA LEU A 201 -23.71 -15.81 -5.19
C LEU A 201 -24.54 -15.03 -6.22
N SER A 202 -25.27 -15.71 -7.10
CA SER A 202 -26.11 -15.05 -8.12
C SER A 202 -27.25 -14.22 -7.52
N SER A 203 -27.84 -14.68 -6.42
CA SER A 203 -28.85 -13.92 -5.66
C SER A 203 -28.24 -12.69 -4.96
N ASN A 204 -26.99 -12.75 -4.49
CA ASN A 204 -26.30 -11.59 -3.92
C ASN A 204 -25.85 -10.58 -4.99
N GLU A 205 -25.40 -11.04 -6.16
CA GLU A 205 -25.03 -10.17 -7.29
C GLU A 205 -26.26 -9.43 -7.85
N THR A 206 -27.40 -10.11 -7.98
CA THR A 206 -28.67 -9.47 -8.39
C THR A 206 -29.17 -8.46 -7.36
N LYS A 207 -29.04 -8.75 -6.06
CA LYS A 207 -29.33 -7.77 -4.98
C LYS A 207 -28.42 -6.55 -5.04
N LYS A 208 -27.10 -6.73 -5.24
CA LYS A 208 -26.15 -5.61 -5.41
C LYS A 208 -26.46 -4.77 -6.64
N ARG A 209 -26.79 -5.40 -7.78
CA ARG A 209 -27.20 -4.69 -9.02
C ARG A 209 -28.50 -3.91 -8.84
N LYS A 210 -29.50 -4.45 -8.12
CA LYS A 210 -30.73 -3.72 -7.79
C LYS A 210 -30.45 -2.53 -6.86
N LYS A 211 -29.59 -2.69 -5.85
CA LYS A 211 -29.21 -1.63 -4.91
C LYS A 211 -28.39 -0.50 -5.57
N GLY A 212 -27.52 -0.84 -6.53
CA GLY A 212 -26.80 0.14 -7.35
C GLY A 212 -27.73 0.93 -8.28
N LYS A 213 -28.72 0.26 -8.90
CA LYS A 213 -29.74 0.93 -9.73
C LYS A 213 -30.65 1.85 -8.90
N SER A 214 -31.14 1.41 -7.74
CA SER A 214 -31.95 2.27 -6.87
C SER A 214 -31.17 3.48 -6.34
N SER A 215 -29.88 3.33 -6.02
CA SER A 215 -29.03 4.46 -5.59
C SER A 215 -28.79 5.46 -6.73
N ALA A 216 -28.64 5.00 -7.97
CA ALA A 216 -28.52 5.87 -9.13
C ALA A 216 -29.84 6.60 -9.45
N THR A 217 -30.98 5.91 -9.35
CA THR A 217 -32.30 6.51 -9.60
C THR A 217 -32.70 7.54 -8.54
N ILE A 218 -32.32 7.35 -7.26
CA ILE A 218 -32.57 8.34 -6.20
C ILE A 218 -31.80 9.66 -6.45
N LEU A 219 -30.62 9.60 -7.08
CA LEU A 219 -29.85 10.80 -7.43
C LEU A 219 -30.45 11.56 -8.63
N THR A 220 -31.14 10.87 -9.55
CA THR A 220 -31.76 11.52 -10.73
C THR A 220 -33.07 12.25 -10.40
N ILE A 221 -33.83 11.81 -9.38
CA ILE A 221 -35.15 12.39 -9.06
C ILE A 221 -35.04 13.72 -8.27
N LYS A 222 -33.88 14.03 -7.66
CA LYS A 222 -33.66 15.30 -6.94
C LYS A 222 -33.31 16.51 -7.84
N GLY A 223 -33.27 16.34 -9.17
CA GLY A 223 -32.82 17.38 -10.12
C GLY A 223 -33.90 18.14 -10.89
N THR A 224 -35.19 17.81 -10.75
CA THR A 224 -36.25 18.44 -11.56
C THR A 224 -37.43 18.88 -10.68
N SER A 225 -37.23 19.97 -9.95
CA SER A 225 -38.31 20.73 -9.27
C SER A 225 -37.80 22.12 -8.91
N ALA A 226 -37.55 22.96 -9.93
CA ALA A 226 -37.43 24.40 -9.78
C ALA A 226 -37.67 25.06 -11.15
N LEU A 227 -38.91 25.02 -11.61
CA LEU A 227 -39.44 25.82 -12.70
C LEU A 227 -40.90 26.11 -12.37
N ALA A 228 -41.11 27.20 -11.62
CA ALA A 228 -42.31 28.03 -11.55
C ALA A 228 -41.94 29.27 -10.72
#